data_AF-A0A7S0Z906-F1
#
_entry.id   AF-A0A7S0Z906-F1
#
_cell.length_a   1.000
_cell.length_b   1.000
_cell.length_c   1.000
_cell.angle_alpha   90.00
_cell.angle_beta   90.00
_cell.angle_gamma   90.00
#
_symmetry.space_group_name_H-M   'P 1'
#
loop_
_entity.id
_entity.type
_entity.pdbx_description
1 polymer ?
#
loop_
_entity_poly.entity_id
_entity_poly.type
_entity_poly.pdbx_seq_one_letter_code
_entity_poly.pdbx_strand_id
1 'polypeptide(L)'
;RTLRKEITESMAAIGRVRRELRKGVKRAERERLCVFDLCSGKGLLSACAGYAFGDDDGIDSVRVHMVDNDSRMKLDHLKSETERVTFHAMDMYSSDLDALVARECAAPNTRVVVVGIHLCGELSRRAIELFVGHKCDVLVLAPCCLVRERKSGKRRFGKFGYGLSAAAKRLGTCSSDLWCKLLYDTLPSHVDDDFVRVYKTYDRDE
;
A
#
# COMPACT_ATOMS: atom_id res chain seq x y z
N ARG A 1 20.37 -11.60 -5.16
CA ARG A 1 19.87 -11.49 -3.76
C ARG A 1 18.75 -10.45 -3.64
N THR A 2 18.84 -9.30 -4.31
CA THR A 2 17.82 -8.23 -4.29
C THR A 2 16.49 -8.61 -4.97
N LEU A 3 16.53 -9.17 -6.19
CA LEU A 3 15.31 -9.52 -6.93
C LEU A 3 14.42 -10.55 -6.22
N ARG A 4 15.01 -11.63 -5.67
CA ARG A 4 14.25 -12.63 -4.91
C ARG A 4 13.47 -12.00 -3.76
N LYS A 5 14.10 -11.07 -3.03
CA LYS A 5 13.45 -10.36 -1.93
C LYS A 5 12.27 -9.53 -2.44
N GLU A 6 12.48 -8.74 -3.50
CA GLU A 6 11.42 -7.90 -4.08
C GLU A 6 10.25 -8.75 -4.59
N ILE A 7 10.51 -9.92 -5.21
CA ILE A 7 9.48 -10.88 -5.63
C ILE A 7 8.71 -11.40 -4.41
N THR A 8 9.43 -11.84 -3.37
CA THR A 8 8.80 -12.37 -2.15
C THR A 8 7.90 -11.33 -1.47
N GLU A 9 8.36 -10.09 -1.34
CA GLU A 9 7.57 -9.01 -0.74
C GLU A 9 6.34 -8.68 -1.59
N SER A 10 6.50 -8.61 -2.92
CA SER A 10 5.41 -8.35 -3.87
C SER A 10 4.34 -9.44 -3.81
N MET A 11 4.75 -10.71 -3.89
CA MET A 11 3.83 -11.85 -3.83
C MET A 11 3.14 -11.96 -2.46
N ALA A 12 3.83 -11.63 -1.37
CA ALA A 12 3.22 -11.59 -0.04
C ALA A 12 2.11 -10.53 0.03
N ALA A 13 2.34 -9.32 -0.48
CA ALA A 13 1.32 -8.28 -0.52
C ALA A 13 0.14 -8.66 -1.43
N ILE A 14 0.40 -9.20 -2.61
CA ILE A 14 -0.63 -9.72 -3.52
C ILE A 14 -1.48 -10.80 -2.84
N GLY A 15 -0.84 -11.73 -2.12
CA GLY A 15 -1.54 -12.75 -1.35
C GLY A 15 -2.46 -12.18 -0.27
N ARG A 16 -2.05 -11.07 0.38
CA ARG A 16 -2.90 -10.34 1.33
C ARG A 16 -4.07 -9.66 0.63
N VAL A 17 -3.84 -8.97 -0.49
CA VAL A 17 -4.91 -8.38 -1.29
C VAL A 17 -5.95 -9.45 -1.68
N ARG A 18 -5.50 -10.59 -2.24
CA ARG A 18 -6.39 -11.68 -2.63
C ARG A 18 -7.22 -12.20 -1.46
N ARG A 19 -6.59 -12.39 -0.30
CA ARG A 19 -7.28 -12.86 0.91
C ARG A 19 -8.39 -11.89 1.32
N GLU A 20 -8.11 -10.60 1.32
CA GLU A 20 -9.08 -9.58 1.75
C GLU A 20 -10.21 -9.40 0.73
N LEU A 21 -9.90 -9.40 -0.58
CA LEU A 21 -10.93 -9.37 -1.63
C LEU A 21 -11.95 -10.49 -1.44
N ARG A 22 -11.49 -11.71 -1.12
CA ARG A 22 -12.36 -12.89 -0.95
C ARG A 22 -13.29 -12.83 0.27
N LYS A 23 -13.07 -11.94 1.24
CA LYS A 23 -13.92 -11.84 2.44
C LYS A 23 -15.30 -11.20 2.18
N GLY A 24 -15.47 -10.50 1.06
CA GLY A 24 -16.69 -9.73 0.75
C GLY A 24 -17.44 -10.14 -0.52
N VAL A 25 -16.97 -11.14 -1.27
CA VAL A 25 -17.53 -11.45 -2.60
C VAL A 25 -18.89 -12.14 -2.50
N LYS A 26 -19.95 -11.45 -2.91
CA LYS A 26 -21.17 -12.09 -3.40
C LYS A 26 -20.90 -12.47 -4.87
N ARG A 27 -20.67 -13.76 -5.14
CA ARG A 27 -20.25 -14.36 -6.43
C ARG A 27 -21.08 -14.00 -7.69
N ALA A 28 -22.13 -13.20 -7.57
CA ALA A 28 -23.10 -12.97 -8.65
C ALA A 28 -22.63 -11.95 -9.70
N GLU A 29 -21.75 -11.00 -9.36
CA GLU A 29 -21.27 -9.97 -10.28
C GLU A 29 -19.74 -9.99 -10.39
N ARG A 30 -19.22 -9.92 -11.62
CA ARG A 30 -17.78 -9.83 -11.87
C ARG A 30 -17.32 -8.39 -11.68
N GLU A 31 -16.18 -8.21 -11.02
CA GLU A 31 -15.66 -6.89 -10.66
C GLU A 31 -14.41 -6.54 -11.48
N ARG A 32 -14.15 -5.25 -11.68
CA ARG A 32 -12.86 -4.74 -12.11
C ARG A 32 -12.00 -4.47 -10.89
N LEU A 33 -10.72 -4.78 -10.96
CA LEU A 33 -9.77 -4.48 -9.89
C LEU A 33 -8.86 -3.33 -10.29
N CYS A 34 -8.82 -2.28 -9.48
CA CYS A 34 -7.86 -1.20 -9.60
C CYS A 34 -6.87 -1.25 -8.43
N VAL A 35 -5.58 -1.41 -8.72
CA VAL A 35 -4.51 -1.47 -7.73
C VAL A 35 -3.68 -0.21 -7.80
N PHE A 36 -3.54 0.51 -6.69
CA PHE A 36 -2.60 1.60 -6.51
C PHE A 36 -1.33 1.07 -5.83
N ASP A 37 -0.23 0.99 -6.58
CA ASP A 37 1.11 0.65 -6.08
C ASP A 37 1.86 1.94 -5.72
N LEU A 38 1.87 2.27 -4.43
CA LEU A 38 2.41 3.52 -3.91
C LEU A 38 3.91 3.39 -3.60
N CYS A 39 4.71 4.36 -4.06
CA CYS A 39 6.17 4.25 -4.12
C CYS A 39 6.61 2.99 -4.88
N SER A 40 6.02 2.79 -6.06
CA SER A 40 6.14 1.56 -6.84
C SER A 40 7.58 1.22 -7.22
N GLY A 41 8.49 2.19 -7.20
CA GLY A 41 9.85 2.02 -7.70
C GLY A 41 9.82 1.45 -9.11
N LYS A 42 10.60 0.39 -9.36
CA LYS A 42 10.68 -0.26 -10.66
C LYS A 42 9.43 -1.05 -11.06
N GLY A 43 8.40 -1.17 -10.22
CA GLY A 43 7.12 -1.76 -10.61
C GLY A 43 7.06 -3.28 -10.62
N LEU A 44 7.89 -3.97 -9.83
CA LEU A 44 7.80 -5.44 -9.73
C LEU A 44 6.46 -5.89 -9.15
N LEU A 45 5.97 -5.23 -8.10
CA LEU A 45 4.65 -5.50 -7.55
C LEU A 45 3.58 -5.29 -8.63
N SER A 46 3.67 -4.18 -9.35
CA SER A 46 2.71 -3.85 -10.39
C SER A 46 2.69 -4.84 -11.54
N ALA A 47 3.87 -5.30 -11.99
CA ALA A 47 3.99 -6.37 -12.98
C ALA A 47 3.31 -7.65 -12.50
N CYS A 48 3.57 -8.09 -11.26
CA CYS A 48 2.95 -9.29 -10.70
C CYS A 48 1.44 -9.11 -10.50
N ALA A 49 0.99 -7.95 -10.02
CA ALA A 49 -0.41 -7.66 -9.72
C ALA A 49 -1.29 -7.68 -10.97
N GLY A 50 -0.78 -7.19 -12.11
CA GLY A 50 -1.51 -7.17 -13.38
C GLY A 50 -1.97 -8.54 -13.89
N TYR A 51 -1.34 -9.62 -13.40
CA TYR A 51 -1.62 -11.01 -13.76
C TYR A 51 -2.06 -11.89 -12.59
N ALA A 52 -2.04 -11.35 -11.37
CA ALA A 52 -2.33 -12.16 -10.19
C ALA A 52 -3.82 -12.46 -10.03
N PHE A 53 -4.72 -11.67 -10.60
CA PHE A 53 -6.16 -11.81 -10.35
C PHE A 53 -6.92 -12.16 -11.63
N GLY A 54 -7.98 -12.94 -11.50
CA GLY A 54 -8.80 -13.38 -12.62
C GLY A 54 -10.08 -14.07 -12.16
N ASP A 55 -10.57 -15.00 -12.97
CA ASP A 55 -11.88 -15.67 -12.82
C ASP A 55 -12.08 -16.29 -11.42
N ASP A 56 -11.07 -16.98 -10.88
CA ASP A 56 -11.14 -17.60 -9.56
C ASP A 56 -11.28 -16.61 -8.39
N ASP A 57 -10.93 -15.34 -8.65
CA ASP A 57 -11.06 -14.23 -7.70
C ASP A 57 -12.32 -13.38 -7.97
N GLY A 58 -13.14 -13.74 -8.97
CA GLY A 58 -14.31 -12.95 -9.37
C GLY A 58 -13.96 -11.66 -10.14
N ILE A 59 -12.72 -11.54 -10.61
CA ILE A 59 -12.21 -10.34 -11.28
C ILE A 59 -12.25 -10.54 -12.80
N ASP A 60 -12.80 -9.56 -13.52
CA ASP A 60 -12.89 -9.56 -14.99
C ASP A 60 -11.69 -8.87 -15.63
N SER A 61 -11.21 -7.78 -15.02
CA SER A 61 -10.04 -7.05 -15.49
C SER A 61 -9.27 -6.43 -14.34
N VAL A 62 -7.96 -6.26 -14.54
CA VAL A 62 -7.05 -5.65 -13.58
C VAL A 62 -6.40 -4.43 -14.23
N ARG A 63 -6.43 -3.31 -13.51
CA ARG A 63 -5.67 -2.10 -13.81
C ARG A 63 -4.77 -1.78 -12.63
N VAL A 64 -3.53 -1.43 -12.91
CA VAL A 64 -2.54 -1.06 -11.93
C VAL A 64 -2.03 0.35 -12.19
N HIS A 65 -2.16 1.21 -11.19
CA HIS A 65 -1.59 2.54 -11.15
C HIS A 65 -0.33 2.51 -10.30
N MET A 66 0.81 2.54 -10.98
CA MET A 66 2.12 2.74 -10.37
C MET A 66 2.32 4.20 -10.06
N VAL A 67 2.54 4.54 -8.79
CA VAL A 67 2.73 5.92 -8.35
C VAL A 67 4.11 6.06 -7.70
N ASP A 68 4.95 6.89 -8.31
CA ASP A 68 6.26 7.25 -7.76
C ASP A 68 6.62 8.68 -8.19
N ASN A 69 7.47 9.37 -7.43
CA ASN A 69 7.88 10.72 -7.79
C ASN A 69 9.11 10.77 -8.71
N ASP A 70 9.78 9.63 -8.95
CA ASP A 70 10.94 9.59 -9.84
C ASP A 70 10.53 9.48 -11.31
N SER A 71 10.43 10.63 -11.98
CA SER A 71 10.13 10.71 -13.42
C SER A 71 11.21 10.08 -14.32
N ARG A 72 12.37 9.69 -13.78
CA ARG A 72 13.49 9.10 -14.51
C ARG A 72 13.54 7.58 -14.38
N MET A 73 12.49 6.98 -13.83
CA MET A 73 12.37 5.54 -13.65
C MET A 73 12.58 4.80 -14.98
N LYS A 74 13.49 3.82 -15.00
CA LYS A 74 13.69 2.95 -16.17
C LYS A 74 12.70 1.79 -16.13
N LEU A 75 11.65 1.89 -16.94
CA LEU A 75 10.50 0.97 -16.97
C LEU A 75 10.40 0.15 -18.26
N ASP A 76 11.53 -0.09 -18.95
CA ASP A 76 11.54 -0.80 -20.24
C ASP A 76 10.85 -2.17 -20.21
N HIS A 77 10.93 -2.85 -19.07
CA HIS A 77 10.32 -4.16 -18.84
C HIS A 77 8.78 -4.14 -18.71
N LEU A 78 8.17 -2.94 -18.61
CA LEU A 78 6.72 -2.78 -18.55
C LEU A 78 6.12 -2.25 -19.85
N LYS A 79 6.94 -2.05 -20.89
CA LYS A 79 6.47 -1.52 -22.18
C LYS A 79 5.40 -2.41 -22.84
N SER A 80 5.46 -3.72 -22.62
CA SER A 80 4.43 -4.68 -23.07
C SER A 80 3.15 -4.63 -22.24
N GLU A 81 3.18 -4.00 -21.06
CA GLU A 81 2.12 -4.09 -20.05
C GLU A 81 1.22 -2.86 -20.00
N THR A 82 1.34 -1.95 -20.97
CA THR A 82 0.72 -0.61 -20.94
C THR A 82 -0.80 -0.61 -20.86
N GLU A 83 -1.47 -1.68 -21.30
CA GLU A 83 -2.93 -1.83 -21.16
C GLU A 83 -3.36 -2.09 -19.71
N ARG A 84 -2.51 -2.74 -18.91
CA ARG A 84 -2.79 -3.15 -17.53
C ARG A 84 -2.09 -2.27 -16.50
N VAL A 85 -0.90 -1.79 -16.81
CA VAL A 85 -0.03 -1.07 -15.88
C VAL A 85 0.27 0.32 -16.42
N THR A 86 -0.05 1.34 -15.63
CA THR A 86 0.19 2.75 -15.96
C THR A 86 1.07 3.39 -14.90
N PHE A 87 2.18 4.00 -15.33
CA PHE A 87 3.06 4.77 -14.46
C PHE A 87 2.66 6.24 -14.38
N HIS A 88 2.59 6.74 -13.15
CA HIS A 88 2.29 8.13 -12.81
C HIS A 88 3.47 8.71 -12.03
N ALA A 89 4.20 9.63 -12.68
CA ALA A 89 5.26 10.41 -12.04
C ALA A 89 4.65 11.51 -11.16
N MET A 90 4.18 11.16 -9.97
CA MET A 90 3.39 12.02 -9.08
C MET A 90 3.88 11.98 -7.63
N ASP A 91 3.72 13.09 -6.91
CA ASP A 91 3.91 13.12 -5.47
C ASP A 91 2.67 12.52 -4.76
N MET A 92 2.89 11.71 -3.71
CA MET A 92 1.80 11.08 -2.96
C MET A 92 0.85 12.07 -2.25
N TYR A 93 1.27 13.32 -2.08
CA TYR A 93 0.47 14.40 -1.52
C TYR A 93 -0.13 15.33 -2.60
N SER A 94 0.04 14.99 -3.88
CA SER A 94 -0.55 15.79 -4.96
C SER A 94 -2.06 15.59 -5.04
N SER A 95 -2.76 16.68 -5.39
CA SER A 95 -4.19 16.65 -5.69
C SER A 95 -4.52 15.76 -6.90
N ASP A 96 -3.57 15.59 -7.81
CA ASP A 96 -3.74 14.74 -8.99
C ASP A 96 -3.87 13.26 -8.60
N LEU A 97 -3.10 12.82 -7.59
CA LEU A 97 -3.27 11.47 -7.04
C LEU A 97 -4.64 11.32 -6.35
N ASP A 98 -5.08 12.31 -5.58
CA ASP A 98 -6.42 12.27 -4.97
C ASP A 98 -7.52 12.18 -6.02
N ALA A 99 -7.45 12.98 -7.09
CA ALA A 99 -8.40 12.95 -8.18
C ALA A 99 -8.39 11.61 -8.93
N LEU A 100 -7.21 11.03 -9.12
CA LEU A 100 -7.04 9.72 -9.74
C LEU A 100 -7.70 8.61 -8.90
N VAL A 101 -7.43 8.56 -7.59
CA VAL A 101 -8.04 7.58 -6.68
C VAL A 101 -9.56 7.76 -6.63
N ALA A 102 -10.04 8.99 -6.46
CA ALA A 102 -11.47 9.30 -6.43
C ALA A 102 -12.20 8.84 -7.70
N ARG A 103 -11.59 9.03 -8.88
CA ARG A 103 -12.14 8.58 -10.16
C ARG A 103 -12.30 7.07 -10.21
N GLU A 104 -11.28 6.31 -9.81
CA GLU A 104 -11.34 4.85 -9.85
C GLU A 104 -12.31 4.30 -8.79
N CYS A 105 -12.44 4.94 -7.63
CA CYS A 105 -13.45 4.59 -6.62
C CYS A 105 -14.89 4.87 -7.09
N ALA A 106 -15.09 5.89 -7.92
CA ALA A 106 -16.41 6.22 -8.47
C ALA A 106 -16.81 5.33 -9.67
N ALA A 107 -15.88 4.52 -10.20
CA ALA A 107 -16.14 3.68 -11.35
C ALA A 107 -17.03 2.48 -10.98
N PRO A 108 -18.09 2.19 -11.77
CA PRO A 108 -19.08 1.16 -11.41
C PRO A 108 -18.45 -0.24 -11.43
N ASN A 109 -18.73 -1.07 -10.43
CA ASN A 109 -18.19 -2.43 -10.30
C ASN A 109 -16.65 -2.47 -10.27
N THR A 110 -16.01 -1.43 -9.71
CA THR A 110 -14.56 -1.41 -9.51
C THR A 110 -14.24 -1.56 -8.03
N ARG A 111 -13.38 -2.53 -7.69
CA ARG A 111 -12.72 -2.64 -6.39
C ARG A 111 -11.40 -1.87 -6.42
N VAL A 112 -11.21 -0.94 -5.50
CA VAL A 112 -10.00 -0.14 -5.39
C VAL A 112 -9.14 -0.61 -4.23
N VAL A 113 -7.91 -0.99 -4.54
CA VAL A 113 -6.93 -1.47 -3.57
C VAL A 113 -5.76 -0.53 -3.51
N VAL A 114 -5.36 -0.16 -2.29
CA VAL A 114 -4.16 0.63 -2.04
C VAL A 114 -3.08 -0.28 -1.46
N VAL A 115 -1.93 -0.33 -2.13
CA VAL A 115 -0.78 -1.12 -1.70
C VAL A 115 0.44 -0.22 -1.53
N GLY A 116 1.09 -0.33 -0.39
CA GLY A 116 2.31 0.42 -0.08
C GLY A 116 3.35 -0.47 0.56
N ILE A 117 4.30 -0.96 -0.25
CA ILE A 117 5.49 -1.66 0.24
C ILE A 117 6.65 -0.68 0.26
N HIS A 118 7.41 -0.68 1.35
CA HIS A 118 8.55 0.22 1.54
C HIS A 118 8.20 1.71 1.66
N LEU A 119 6.95 2.02 1.99
CA LEU A 119 6.57 3.38 2.35
C LEU A 119 7.41 3.85 3.55
N CYS A 120 8.12 4.95 3.32
CA CYS A 120 9.08 5.50 4.28
C CYS A 120 8.45 6.63 5.09
N GLY A 121 8.63 6.61 6.41
CA GLY A 121 8.18 7.69 7.28
C GLY A 121 6.69 7.99 7.12
N GLU A 122 6.33 9.26 6.86
CA GLU A 122 4.93 9.70 6.80
C GLU A 122 4.15 9.12 5.61
N LEU A 123 4.80 8.50 4.62
CA LEU A 123 4.12 7.99 3.42
C LEU A 123 3.12 6.88 3.73
N SER A 124 3.38 6.06 4.75
CA SER A 124 2.42 5.03 5.20
C SER A 124 1.14 5.65 5.75
N ARG A 125 1.28 6.75 6.51
CA ARG A 125 0.13 7.51 6.99
C ARG A 125 -0.63 8.13 5.81
N ARG A 126 0.07 8.69 4.82
CA ARG A 126 -0.57 9.24 3.63
C ARG A 126 -1.36 8.17 2.84
N ALA A 127 -0.85 6.95 2.75
CA ALA A 127 -1.58 5.84 2.15
C ALA A 127 -2.86 5.48 2.92
N ILE A 128 -2.84 5.56 4.26
CA ILE A 128 -4.06 5.42 5.10
C ILE A 128 -5.05 6.55 4.79
N GLU A 129 -4.58 7.80 4.70
CA GLU A 129 -5.43 8.95 4.39
C GLU A 129 -6.11 8.81 3.02
N LEU A 130 -5.40 8.32 2.00
CA LEU A 130 -5.99 8.00 0.69
C LEU A 130 -7.06 6.91 0.80
N PHE A 131 -6.73 5.80 1.48
CA PHE A 131 -7.65 4.68 1.68
C PHE A 131 -8.95 5.10 2.38
N VAL A 132 -8.83 5.80 3.51
CA VAL A 132 -9.99 6.26 4.30
C VAL A 132 -10.75 7.35 3.57
N GLY A 133 -10.05 8.36 3.04
CA GLY A 133 -10.65 9.53 2.42
C GLY A 133 -11.48 9.20 1.18
N HIS A 134 -11.03 8.24 0.38
CA HIS A 134 -11.71 7.81 -0.85
C HIS A 134 -12.50 6.51 -0.68
N LYS A 135 -12.58 5.97 0.54
CA LYS A 135 -13.30 4.74 0.88
C LYS A 135 -12.90 3.56 -0.02
N CYS A 136 -11.59 3.40 -0.22
CA CYS A 136 -11.06 2.26 -0.95
C CYS A 136 -11.41 0.94 -0.25
N ASP A 137 -11.38 -0.16 -0.98
CA ASP A 137 -11.87 -1.46 -0.52
C ASP A 137 -10.85 -2.24 0.32
N VAL A 138 -9.58 -2.17 -0.05
CA VAL A 138 -8.50 -2.90 0.64
C VAL A 138 -7.27 -2.02 0.77
N LEU A 139 -6.64 -2.09 1.95
CA LEU A 139 -5.34 -1.49 2.23
C LEU A 139 -4.33 -2.56 2.62
N VAL A 140 -3.20 -2.62 1.92
CA VAL A 140 -2.05 -3.44 2.32
C VAL A 140 -0.83 -2.55 2.52
N LEU A 141 -0.34 -2.50 3.76
CA LEU A 141 0.84 -1.71 4.12
C LEU A 141 1.95 -2.58 4.70
N ALA A 142 3.15 -2.40 4.17
CA ALA A 142 4.38 -2.97 4.68
C ALA A 142 5.44 -1.85 4.83
N PRO A 143 5.32 -1.02 5.88
CA PRO A 143 6.24 0.09 6.11
C PRO A 143 7.65 -0.41 6.40
N CYS A 144 8.67 0.14 5.74
CA CYS A 144 10.07 -0.29 5.94
C CYS A 144 10.90 0.68 6.77
N CYS A 145 10.55 1.97 6.79
CA CYS A 145 11.31 2.99 7.51
C CYS A 145 10.47 3.72 8.54
N LEU A 146 11.06 3.91 9.72
CA LEU A 146 10.53 4.81 10.74
C LEU A 146 10.60 6.26 10.27
N VAL A 147 9.71 7.09 10.80
CA VAL A 147 9.77 8.54 10.58
C VAL A 147 11.09 9.08 11.10
N ARG A 148 11.87 9.72 10.23
CA ARG A 148 13.11 10.40 10.62
C ARG A 148 12.80 11.80 11.11
N GLU A 149 13.28 12.11 12.31
CA GLU A 149 13.21 13.46 12.86
C GLU A 149 14.11 14.41 12.06
N ARG A 150 13.51 15.50 11.56
CA ARG A 150 14.22 16.56 10.84
C ARG A 150 14.11 17.87 11.63
N LYS A 151 15.13 18.72 11.52
CA LYS A 151 15.13 20.08 12.08
C LYS A 151 13.89 20.85 11.60
N SER A 152 13.35 21.71 12.47
CA SER A 152 12.25 22.63 12.14
C SER A 152 12.58 23.41 10.86
N GLY A 153 11.66 23.44 9.90
CA GLY A 153 11.84 24.09 8.59
C GLY A 153 12.32 23.18 7.45
N LYS A 154 12.93 22.01 7.72
CA LYS A 154 13.26 21.00 6.68
C LYS A 154 12.18 19.93 6.51
N ARG A 155 11.03 20.15 7.13
CA ARG A 155 9.93 19.21 7.21
C ARG A 155 8.88 19.56 6.17
N ARG A 156 8.45 18.56 5.41
CA ARG A 156 7.32 18.72 4.48
C ARG A 156 5.96 18.52 5.17
N PHE A 157 5.82 17.55 6.10
CA PHE A 157 4.49 17.14 6.62
C PHE A 157 4.47 16.73 8.11
N GLY A 158 3.51 17.24 8.89
CA GLY A 158 3.04 16.68 10.18
C GLY A 158 3.91 16.85 11.43
N LYS A 159 3.58 16.14 12.53
CA LYS A 159 4.46 15.71 13.65
C LYS A 159 4.37 14.23 14.00
N PHE A 160 3.61 13.48 13.20
CA PHE A 160 3.33 12.09 13.44
C PHE A 160 4.61 11.24 13.38
N GLY A 161 4.64 10.16 14.18
CA GLY A 161 5.79 9.26 14.34
C GLY A 161 7.07 9.85 14.96
N TYR A 162 7.13 11.15 15.31
CA TYR A 162 8.31 11.71 15.98
C TYR A 162 8.42 11.17 17.42
N GLY A 163 9.65 10.99 17.90
CA GLY A 163 9.95 10.42 19.21
C GLY A 163 9.71 8.91 19.31
N LEU A 164 9.25 8.25 18.24
CA LEU A 164 8.78 6.87 18.30
C LEU A 164 9.90 5.90 18.69
N SER A 165 11.13 6.08 18.19
CA SER A 165 12.26 5.25 18.59
C SER A 165 12.61 5.41 20.07
N ALA A 166 12.53 6.63 20.60
CA ALA A 166 12.77 6.89 22.02
C ALA A 166 11.65 6.31 22.89
N ALA A 167 10.39 6.44 22.46
CA ALA A 167 9.23 5.85 23.12
C ALA A 167 9.33 4.32 23.14
N ALA A 168 9.67 3.69 22.01
CA ALA A 168 9.86 2.25 21.92
C ALA A 168 10.96 1.76 22.88
N LYS A 169 12.09 2.47 22.97
CA LYS A 169 13.17 2.18 23.92
C LYS A 169 12.69 2.26 25.37
N ARG A 170 11.95 3.32 25.73
CA ARG A 170 11.39 3.48 27.10
C ARG A 170 10.40 2.39 27.47
N LEU A 171 9.64 1.90 26.49
CA LEU A 171 8.63 0.85 26.66
C LEU A 171 9.21 -0.57 26.54
N GLY A 172 10.51 -0.73 26.23
CA GLY A 172 11.12 -2.03 26.02
C GLY A 172 10.54 -2.80 24.82
N THR A 173 10.08 -2.11 23.77
CA THR A 173 9.46 -2.72 22.59
C THR A 173 10.21 -2.39 21.29
N CYS A 174 9.87 -3.09 20.21
CA CYS A 174 10.41 -2.83 18.88
C CYS A 174 9.81 -1.55 18.27
N SER A 175 10.65 -0.67 17.74
CA SER A 175 10.19 0.55 17.07
C SER A 175 9.33 0.27 15.85
N SER A 176 9.62 -0.78 15.06
CA SER A 176 8.76 -1.14 13.93
C SER A 176 7.39 -1.62 14.36
N ASP A 177 7.31 -2.39 15.45
CA ASP A 177 6.03 -2.84 16.01
C ASP A 177 5.20 -1.67 16.54
N LEU A 178 5.83 -0.77 17.30
CA LEU A 178 5.17 0.45 17.77
C LEU A 178 4.72 1.35 16.62
N TRP A 179 5.48 1.40 15.52
CA TRP A 179 5.10 2.15 14.32
C TRP A 179 3.88 1.57 13.64
N CYS A 180 3.83 0.25 13.44
CA CYS A 180 2.65 -0.42 12.88
C CYS A 180 1.41 -0.21 13.76
N LYS A 181 1.56 -0.28 15.08
CA LYS A 181 0.46 -0.01 16.02
C LYS A 181 -0.03 1.44 15.94
N LEU A 182 0.90 2.40 15.92
CA LEU A 182 0.55 3.81 15.79
C LEU A 182 -0.15 4.11 14.45
N LEU A 183 0.29 3.49 13.35
CA LEU A 183 -0.40 3.58 12.06
C LEU A 183 -1.81 2.97 12.14
N TYR A 184 -1.92 1.78 12.74
CA TYR A 184 -3.20 1.10 12.90
C TYR A 184 -4.20 1.94 13.70
N ASP A 185 -3.75 2.59 14.78
CA ASP A 185 -4.59 3.47 15.61
C ASP A 185 -5.09 4.72 14.87
N THR A 186 -4.60 5.00 13.65
CA THR A 186 -5.16 6.08 12.80
C THR A 186 -6.32 5.63 11.92
N LEU A 187 -6.61 4.34 11.86
CA LEU A 187 -7.75 3.82 11.13
C LEU A 187 -9.05 4.11 11.92
N PRO A 188 -10.15 4.47 11.25
CA PRO A 188 -11.44 4.65 11.91
C PRO A 188 -11.94 3.35 12.56
N SER A 189 -12.60 3.45 13.72
CA SER A 189 -13.05 2.28 14.49
C SER A 189 -14.07 1.39 13.80
N HIS A 190 -14.77 1.87 12.78
CA HIS A 190 -15.68 1.04 11.97
C HIS A 190 -14.94 0.16 10.93
N VAL A 191 -13.61 0.29 10.84
CA VAL A 191 -12.74 -0.54 10.01
C VAL A 191 -12.04 -1.63 10.86
N ASP A 192 -12.19 -1.60 12.19
CA ASP A 192 -11.42 -2.44 13.11
C ASP A 192 -11.82 -3.92 13.11
N ASP A 193 -13.10 -4.26 12.86
CA ASP A 193 -13.59 -5.63 12.99
C ASP A 193 -13.13 -6.57 11.86
N ASP A 194 -12.72 -6.02 10.70
CA ASP A 194 -12.32 -6.79 9.51
C ASP A 194 -10.79 -6.92 9.33
N PHE A 195 -10.00 -6.23 10.15
CA PHE A 195 -8.54 -6.15 9.98
C PHE A 195 -7.80 -7.28 10.72
N VAL A 196 -7.07 -8.11 9.99
CA VAL A 196 -6.17 -9.11 10.59
C VAL A 196 -4.91 -8.40 11.07
N ARG A 197 -4.76 -8.24 12.40
CA ARG A 197 -3.48 -7.86 13.01
C ARG A 197 -2.44 -8.93 12.69
N VAL A 198 -1.49 -8.61 11.81
CA VAL A 198 -0.32 -9.47 11.58
C VAL A 198 0.72 -9.11 12.64
N TYR A 199 0.78 -9.92 13.68
CA TYR A 199 1.87 -9.87 14.65
C TYR A 199 3.15 -10.36 13.96
N LYS A 200 4.27 -9.67 14.20
CA LYS A 200 5.56 -10.36 14.10
C LYS A 200 5.56 -11.42 15.18
N THR A 201 5.51 -12.69 14.80
CA THR A 201 6.02 -13.76 15.64
C THR A 201 7.51 -13.48 15.81
N TYR A 202 7.88 -12.94 16.97
CA TYR A 202 9.23 -13.15 17.44
C TYR A 202 9.24 -14.62 17.84
N ASP A 203 9.92 -15.46 17.07
CA ASP A 203 10.46 -16.67 17.67
C ASP A 203 11.37 -16.17 18.79
N ARG A 204 10.83 -16.21 20.00
CA ARG A 204 11.65 -16.30 21.19
C ARG A 204 12.19 -17.72 21.09
N ASP A 205 13.48 -17.83 20.79
CA ASP A 205 14.28 -19.05 20.70
C ASP A 205 14.76 -19.41 19.27
N GLU A 206 15.62 -18.57 18.70
CA GLU A 206 16.80 -18.97 17.89
C GLU A 206 17.98 -18.02 18.15
#